data_AF-A0A2N2CKJ8-F1
#
_entry.id   AF-A0A2N2CKJ8-F1
#
_cell.length_a   1.000
_cell.length_b   1.000
_cell.length_c   1.000
_cell.angle_alpha   90.00
_cell.angle_beta   90.00
_cell.angle_gamma   90.00
#
_symmetry.space_group_name_H-M   'P 1'
#
loop_
_entity.id
_entity.type
_entity.pdbx_description
1 polymer ?
#
loop_
_entity_poly.entity_id
_entity_poly.type
_entity_poly.pdbx_seq_one_letter_code
_entity_poly.pdbx_strand_id
1 'polypeptide(L)' 'MARTVGLETLEQKIEKAQSDVVKAKKKYDLTVSTLKDLMDKRDALKRDELIIAIMKSEKSYDQILQFIQQSDQEKT' A
#
# COMPACT_ATOMS: atom_id res chain seq x y z
N MET A 1 23.98 -39.83 -26.89
CA MET A 1 22.82 -38.98 -27.25
C MET A 1 21.77 -38.82 -26.14
N ALA A 2 21.71 -39.65 -25.10
CA ALA A 2 20.75 -39.48 -23.99
C ALA A 2 21.15 -38.39 -22.95
N ARG A 3 22.45 -38.08 -22.82
CA ARG A 3 22.98 -37.14 -21.82
C ARG A 3 22.67 -35.67 -22.14
N THR A 4 22.51 -35.33 -23.42
CA THR A 4 22.23 -33.97 -23.90
C THR A 4 20.75 -33.59 -23.72
N VAL A 5 19.84 -34.55 -23.93
CA VAL A 5 18.38 -34.36 -23.76
C VAL A 5 18.01 -34.02 -22.31
N GLY A 6 18.73 -34.60 -21.33
CA GLY A 6 18.53 -34.29 -19.91
C GLY A 6 18.95 -32.87 -19.51
N LEU A 7 20.02 -32.34 -20.12
CA LEU A 7 20.48 -30.96 -19.90
C LEU A 7 19.54 -29.95 -20.55
N GLU A 8 19.10 -30.20 -21.78
CA GLU A 8 18.14 -29.33 -22.48
C GLU A 8 16.80 -29.26 -21.73
N THR A 9 16.32 -30.39 -21.19
CA THR A 9 15.11 -30.42 -20.36
C THR A 9 15.30 -29.65 -19.04
N LEU A 10 16.50 -29.69 -18.45
CA LEU A 10 16.81 -28.93 -17.24
C LEU A 10 16.84 -27.43 -17.55
N GLU A 11 17.46 -27.03 -18.65
CA GLU A 11 17.53 -25.63 -19.08
C GLU A 11 16.14 -25.05 -19.32
N GLN A 12 15.26 -25.78 -20.03
CA GLN A 12 13.86 -25.38 -20.23
C GLN A 12 13.10 -25.21 -18.90
N LYS A 13 13.36 -26.06 -17.90
CA LYS A 13 12.76 -25.91 -16.57
C LYS A 13 13.28 -24.69 -15.83
N ILE A 14 14.57 -24.36 -15.99
CA ILE A 14 15.19 -23.17 -15.41
C ILE A 14 14.59 -21.91 -16.07
N GLU A 15 14.54 -21.85 -17.40
CA GLU A 15 13.93 -20.73 -18.12
C GLU A 15 12.48 -20.50 -17.71
N LYS A 16 11.70 -21.58 -17.59
CA LYS A 16 10.32 -21.50 -17.09
C LYS A 16 10.26 -20.94 -15.68
N ALA A 17 11.09 -21.45 -14.76
CA ALA A 17 11.16 -20.98 -13.39
C ALA A 17 11.55 -19.49 -13.32
N GLN A 18 12.50 -19.05 -14.14
CA GLN A 18 12.89 -17.63 -14.25
C GLN A 18 11.72 -16.77 -14.72
N SER A 19 11.01 -17.18 -15.77
CA SER A 19 9.80 -16.49 -16.24
C SER A 19 8.73 -16.39 -15.14
N ASP A 20 8.50 -17.48 -14.41
CA ASP A 20 7.48 -17.52 -13.37
C ASP A 20 7.85 -16.63 -12.18
N VAL A 21 9.14 -16.54 -11.82
CA VAL A 21 9.65 -15.58 -10.82
C VAL A 21 9.38 -14.14 -11.25
N VAL A 22 9.64 -13.79 -12.51
CA VAL A 22 9.38 -12.44 -13.03
C VAL A 22 7.88 -12.11 -12.99
N LYS A 23 7.02 -13.06 -13.39
CA LYS A 23 5.57 -12.90 -13.32
C LYS A 23 5.08 -12.73 -11.89
N ALA A 24 5.61 -13.52 -10.96
CA ALA A 24 5.27 -13.44 -9.54
C ALA A 24 5.66 -12.08 -8.96
N LYS A 25 6.87 -11.59 -9.27
CA LYS A 25 7.32 -10.24 -8.87
C LYS A 25 6.39 -9.15 -9.41
N LYS A 26 6.05 -9.18 -10.69
CA LYS A 26 5.13 -8.21 -11.29
C LYS A 26 3.76 -8.22 -10.60
N LYS A 27 3.24 -9.41 -10.26
CA LYS A 27 1.97 -9.54 -9.53
C LYS A 27 2.09 -8.96 -8.12
N TYR A 28 3.18 -9.25 -7.41
CA TYR A 28 3.46 -8.69 -6.10
C TYR A 28 3.50 -7.15 -6.15
N ASP A 29 4.31 -6.58 -7.05
CA ASP A 29 4.44 -5.13 -7.21
C ASP A 29 3.07 -4.47 -7.50
N LEU A 30 2.25 -5.10 -8.35
CA LEU A 30 0.88 -4.63 -8.63
C LEU A 30 0.01 -4.65 -7.36
N THR A 31 0.01 -5.75 -6.60
CA THR A 31 -0.78 -5.86 -5.37
C THR A 31 -0.34 -4.86 -4.30
N VAL A 32 0.96 -4.58 -4.21
CA VAL A 32 1.51 -3.56 -3.30
C VAL A 32 1.05 -2.16 -3.72
N SER A 33 1.09 -1.85 -5.03
CA SER A 33 0.57 -0.58 -5.55
C SER A 33 -0.90 -0.40 -5.22
N THR A 34 -1.73 -1.43 -5.47
CA THR A 34 -3.16 -1.38 -5.17
C THR A 34 -3.43 -1.19 -3.68
N LEU A 35 -2.66 -1.86 -2.81
CA LEU A 35 -2.79 -1.68 -1.36
C LEU A 35 -2.48 -0.22 -0.97
N LYS A 36 -1.41 0.36 -1.50
CA LYS A 36 -1.04 1.75 -1.26
C LYS A 36 -2.16 2.70 -1.70
N ASP A 37 -2.68 2.52 -2.91
CA ASP A 37 -3.76 3.37 -3.45
C ASP A 37 -5.03 3.30 -2.57
N LEU A 38 -5.35 2.13 -2.03
CA LEU A 38 -6.48 1.96 -1.11
C LEU A 38 -6.24 2.63 0.24
N MET A 39 -5.01 2.56 0.77
CA MET A 39 -4.64 3.27 2.00
C MET A 39 -4.72 4.79 1.81
N ASP A 40 -4.19 5.31 0.71
CA ASP A 40 -4.23 6.73 0.38
C ASP A 40 -5.68 7.23 0.22
N LYS A 41 -6.55 6.44 -0.43
CA LYS A 41 -7.99 6.74 -0.53
C LYS A 41 -8.67 6.74 0.82
N ARG A 42 -8.40 5.76 1.68
CA ARG A 42 -8.94 5.71 3.05
C ARG A 42 -8.54 6.96 3.84
N ASP A 43 -7.29 7.37 3.73
CA ASP A 43 -6.78 8.52 4.48
C ASP A 43 -7.29 9.84 3.91
N ALA A 44 -7.55 9.93 2.60
CA ALA A 44 -8.29 11.04 2.01
C ALA A 44 -9.73 11.13 2.54
N LEU A 45 -10.48 10.02 2.53
CA LEU A 45 -11.87 9.99 3.03
C LEU A 45 -11.96 10.41 4.51
N LYS A 46 -11.03 9.94 5.35
CA LYS A 46 -10.96 10.35 6.76
C LYS A 46 -10.69 11.85 6.91
N ARG A 47 -9.80 12.42 6.10
CA ARG A 47 -9.52 13.87 6.11
C ARG A 47 -10.76 14.66 5.68
N ASP A 48 -11.44 14.23 4.63
CA ASP A 48 -12.66 14.89 4.15
C ASP A 48 -13.77 14.82 5.20
N GLU A 49 -13.96 13.67 5.84
CA GLU A 49 -14.92 13.50 6.94
C GLU A 49 -14.62 14.42 8.12
N LEU A 50 -13.35 14.53 8.52
CA LEU A 50 -12.92 15.46 9.58
C LEU A 50 -13.21 16.91 9.20
N ILE A 51 -12.93 17.32 7.96
CA ILE A 51 -13.22 18.68 7.48
C ILE A 51 -14.73 18.95 7.51
N ILE A 52 -15.55 18.00 7.04
CA ILE A 52 -17.01 18.13 7.08
C ILE A 52 -17.52 18.23 8.52
N ALA A 53 -16.97 17.43 9.43
CA ALA A 53 -17.32 17.48 10.85
C ALA A 53 -16.93 18.83 11.47
N ILE A 54 -15.76 19.37 11.13
CA ILE A 54 -15.30 20.70 11.54
C ILE A 54 -16.25 21.78 11.04
N MET A 55 -16.61 21.77 9.75
CA MET A 55 -17.54 22.74 9.16
C MET A 55 -18.93 22.71 9.81
N LYS A 56 -19.36 21.53 10.29
CA LYS A 56 -20.62 21.35 11.01
C LYS A 56 -20.52 21.68 12.50
N SER A 57 -19.34 21.58 13.09
CA SER A 57 -19.11 21.99 14.47
C SER A 57 -19.05 23.50 14.48
N GLU A 58 -19.91 24.17 15.23
CA GLU A 58 -19.92 25.64 15.39
C GLU A 58 -18.67 26.18 16.12
N LYS A 59 -17.59 25.39 16.16
CA LYS A 59 -16.32 25.69 16.82
C LYS A 59 -15.46 26.55 15.90
N SER A 60 -14.79 27.54 16.48
CA SER A 60 -13.83 28.36 15.74
C SER A 60 -12.57 27.57 15.38
N TYR A 61 -11.85 28.05 14.37
CA TYR A 61 -10.55 27.52 13.97
C TYR A 61 -9.60 27.36 15.17
N ASP A 62 -9.46 28.40 15.99
CA ASP A 62 -8.55 28.39 17.14
C ASP A 62 -8.95 27.35 18.20
N GLN A 63 -10.25 27.16 18.44
CA GLN A 63 -10.74 26.13 19.38
C GLN A 63 -10.44 24.71 18.89
N ILE A 64 -10.59 24.47 17.58
CA ILE A 64 -10.29 23.18 16.97
C ILE A 64 -8.78 22.93 16.99
N LEU A 65 -7.99 23.96 16.65
CA LEU A 65 -6.53 23.86 16.65
C LEU A 65 -5.99 23.61 18.06
N GLN A 66 -6.51 24.33 19.06
CA GLN A 66 -6.17 24.10 20.47
C GLN A 66 -6.54 22.69 20.93
N PHE A 67 -7.71 22.17 20.55
CA PHE A 67 -8.13 20.81 20.90
C PHE A 67 -7.22 19.74 20.30
N ILE A 68 -6.83 19.90 19.03
CA ILE A 68 -5.90 18.99 18.34
C ILE A 68 -4.49 19.08 18.96
N GLN A 69 -4.04 20.27 19.36
CA GLN A 69 -2.70 20.46 19.94
C GLN A 69 -2.62 20.05 21.42
N GLN A 70 -3.71 20.16 22.18
CA GLN A 70 -3.74 19.72 23.59
C GLN A 70 -3.69 18.20 23.74
N SER A 71 -4.20 17.45 22.76
CA SER A 71 -4.23 15.98 22.81
C SER A 71 -2.85 15.33 22.67
N ASP A 72 -1.84 16.07 22.21
CA ASP A 72 -0.43 15.63 22.19
C ASP A 72 0.30 15.84 23.53
N GLN A 73 -0.27 16.61 24.47
CA GLN A 73 0.38 16.90 25.78
C GLN A 73 -0.06 15.97 26.92
N GLU A 74 -1.01 15.07 26.70
CA GLU A 74 -1.53 14.14 27.72
C GLU A 74 -0.90 12.73 27.66
N LYS A 75 0.12 12.52 26.82
CA LYS A 75 0.93 11.29 26.76
C LYS A 75 2.37 11.56 27.17
N THR A 76 2.59 11.84 28.46
CA THR A 76 3.88 11.67 29.14
C THR A 76 3.69 10.84 30.39
#